data_AF-A0A7J0EHI9-F1
#
_entry.id   AF-A0A7J0EHI9-F1
#
_cell.length_a   1.000
_cell.length_b   1.000
_cell.length_c   1.000
_cell.angle_alpha   90.00
_cell.angle_beta   90.00
_cell.angle_gamma   90.00
#
_symmetry.space_group_name_H-M   'P 1'
#
loop_
_entity.id
_entity.type
_entity.pdbx_description
1 polymer ?
#
loop_
_entity_poly.entity_id
_entity_poly.type
_entity_poly.pdbx_seq_one_letter_code
_entity_poly.pdbx_strand_id
1 'polypeptide(L)'
;MASFQQSTLATHIPNELLVAHITQIHASISKLQSLKPSKQVNALFTQLVKLCTLPSILDIADLPEEVQVMRESLIKLCGKAEGLLELEFAIFLAQIPLPLNNLNLFPYYGNYVKLATLEYKILRDNGVVQPKKVAFVGSGPMPLTSFVLATHHMKSTCFDNFDIDESANNVALQIVSSDAELEKRMKFKTRDIMEAKERSLWNMIVSFWQPLLE
;
A
#
# COMPACT_ATOMS: atom_id res chain seq x y z
N MET A 1 -11.84 -46.69 1.28
CA MET A 1 -12.08 -45.47 0.48
C MET A 1 -13.35 -44.83 0.99
N ALA A 2 -13.24 -43.77 1.78
CA ALA A 2 -14.36 -42.97 2.22
C ALA A 2 -13.94 -41.50 2.13
N SER A 3 -14.69 -40.79 1.30
CA SER A 3 -14.56 -39.40 0.95
C SER A 3 -14.72 -38.51 2.19
N PHE A 4 -13.73 -37.67 2.46
CA PHE A 4 -13.93 -36.45 3.23
C PHE A 4 -14.36 -35.35 2.25
N GLN A 5 -15.66 -35.24 2.02
CA GLN A 5 -16.25 -34.00 1.52
C GLN A 5 -16.16 -32.96 2.63
N GLN A 6 -15.12 -32.12 2.58
CA GLN A 6 -15.12 -30.86 3.29
C GLN A 6 -16.08 -29.91 2.56
N SER A 7 -17.35 -29.93 2.95
CA SER A 7 -18.32 -28.92 2.54
C SER A 7 -18.02 -27.61 3.30
N THR A 8 -17.04 -26.84 2.83
CA THR A 8 -17.02 -25.41 3.12
C THR A 8 -18.12 -24.76 2.30
N LEU A 9 -19.31 -24.62 2.90
CA LEU A 9 -20.33 -23.70 2.43
C LEU A 9 -19.75 -22.28 2.53
N ALA A 10 -18.98 -21.88 1.54
CA ALA A 10 -18.72 -20.48 1.29
C ALA A 10 -20.09 -19.86 0.98
N THR A 11 -20.60 -19.03 1.89
CA THR A 11 -21.77 -18.19 1.63
C THR A 11 -21.41 -17.25 0.50
N HIS A 12 -21.71 -17.68 -0.73
CA HIS A 12 -21.53 -16.88 -1.93
C HIS A 12 -22.59 -15.80 -1.90
N ILE A 13 -22.19 -14.55 -1.65
CA ILE A 13 -23.09 -13.41 -1.79
C ILE A 13 -23.40 -13.28 -3.29
N PRO A 14 -24.67 -13.24 -3.72
CA PRO A 14 -25.02 -12.96 -5.10
C PRO A 14 -24.34 -11.68 -5.60
N ASN A 15 -23.79 -11.71 -6.82
CA ASN A 15 -23.03 -10.59 -7.38
C ASN A 15 -23.80 -9.27 -7.34
N GLU A 16 -25.10 -9.30 -7.62
CA GLU A 16 -25.98 -8.12 -7.55
C GLU A 16 -26.05 -7.53 -6.14
N LEU A 17 -26.12 -8.37 -5.11
CA LEU A 17 -26.13 -7.93 -3.71
C LEU A 17 -24.76 -7.38 -3.29
N LEU A 18 -23.67 -7.99 -3.77
CA LEU A 18 -22.32 -7.49 -3.54
C LEU A 18 -22.14 -6.09 -4.13
N VAL A 19 -22.52 -5.91 -5.40
CA VAL A 19 -22.46 -4.62 -6.09
C VAL A 19 -23.34 -3.59 -5.37
N ALA A 20 -24.58 -3.93 -5.00
CA ALA A 20 -25.47 -3.03 -4.28
C ALA A 20 -24.87 -2.55 -2.95
N HIS A 21 -24.27 -3.45 -2.17
CA HIS A 21 -23.60 -3.09 -0.91
C HIS A 21 -22.39 -2.18 -1.12
N ILE A 22 -21.55 -2.48 -2.12
CA ILE A 22 -20.39 -1.64 -2.46
C ILE A 22 -20.86 -0.25 -2.90
N THR A 23 -21.91 -0.15 -3.72
CA THR A 23 -22.52 1.12 -4.14
C THR A 23 -23.04 1.92 -2.94
N GLN A 24 -23.66 1.28 -1.95
CA GLN A 24 -24.11 1.95 -0.73
C GLN A 24 -22.93 2.48 0.11
N ILE A 25 -21.84 1.72 0.20
CA ILE A 25 -20.63 2.14 0.90
C ILE A 25 -19.99 3.31 0.17
N HIS A 26 -19.86 3.25 -1.16
CA HIS A 26 -19.37 4.35 -2.00
C HIS A 26 -20.17 5.63 -1.75
N ALA A 27 -21.51 5.56 -1.86
CA ALA A 27 -22.38 6.71 -1.62
C ALA A 27 -22.21 7.29 -0.21
N SER A 28 -21.90 6.44 0.78
CA SER A 28 -21.64 6.87 2.16
C SER A 28 -20.28 7.55 2.31
N ILE A 29 -19.22 6.99 1.69
CA ILE A 29 -17.86 7.55 1.67
C ILE A 29 -17.86 8.90 0.93
N SER A 30 -18.52 9.00 -0.22
CA SER A 30 -18.58 10.22 -1.04
C SER A 30 -19.26 11.40 -0.34
N LYS A 31 -20.06 11.16 0.69
CA LYS A 31 -20.73 12.20 1.50
C LYS A 31 -19.89 12.68 2.68
N LEU A 32 -18.76 12.02 2.98
CA LEU A 32 -17.89 12.42 4.08
C LEU A 32 -17.20 13.73 3.76
N GLN A 33 -17.15 14.63 4.75
CA GLN A 33 -16.43 15.91 4.64
C GLN A 33 -14.91 15.72 4.65
N SER A 34 -14.43 14.62 5.24
CA SER A 34 -13.02 14.28 5.36
C SER A 34 -12.83 12.78 5.30
N LEU A 35 -11.73 12.33 4.68
CA LEU A 35 -11.28 10.94 4.66
C LEU A 35 -10.14 10.67 5.66
N LYS A 36 -9.85 11.63 6.55
CA LYS A 36 -8.87 11.42 7.61
C LYS A 36 -9.31 10.28 8.54
N PRO A 37 -8.36 9.48 9.06
CA PRO A 37 -8.64 8.42 10.01
C PRO A 37 -9.61 8.84 11.11
N SER A 38 -10.71 8.11 11.22
CA SER A 38 -11.71 8.30 12.27
C SER A 38 -12.51 7.02 12.43
N LYS A 39 -13.23 6.87 13.53
CA LYS A 39 -14.05 5.67 13.75
C LYS A 39 -15.03 5.41 12.60
N GLN A 40 -15.64 6.46 12.05
CA GLN A 40 -16.60 6.36 10.95
C GLN A 40 -15.91 5.99 9.63
N VAL A 41 -14.84 6.71 9.27
CA VAL A 41 -14.06 6.45 8.05
C VAL A 41 -13.51 5.02 8.07
N ASN A 42 -12.87 4.63 9.16
CA ASN A 42 -12.25 3.31 9.32
C ASN A 42 -13.29 2.19 9.24
N ALA A 43 -14.50 2.39 9.79
CA ALA A 43 -15.58 1.41 9.70
C ALA A 43 -16.04 1.19 8.26
N LEU A 44 -16.23 2.26 7.48
CA LEU A 44 -16.66 2.18 6.08
C LEU A 44 -15.61 1.48 5.21
N PHE A 45 -14.34 1.87 5.31
CA PHE A 45 -13.27 1.23 4.55
C PHE A 45 -13.03 -0.23 4.99
N THR A 46 -13.18 -0.54 6.28
CA THR A 46 -13.10 -1.93 6.76
C THR A 46 -14.22 -2.79 6.17
N GLN A 47 -15.45 -2.26 6.09
CA GLN A 47 -16.57 -2.96 5.45
C GLN A 47 -16.31 -3.17 3.95
N LEU A 48 -15.80 -2.15 3.26
CA LEU A 48 -15.44 -2.24 1.85
C LEU A 48 -14.39 -3.34 1.61
N VAL A 49 -13.29 -3.33 2.36
CA VAL A 49 -12.23 -4.34 2.25
C VAL A 49 -12.77 -5.74 2.51
N LYS A 50 -13.61 -5.91 3.53
CA LYS A 50 -14.25 -7.21 3.81
C LYS A 50 -15.07 -7.72 2.64
N LEU A 51 -15.83 -6.85 1.97
CA LEU A 51 -16.63 -7.24 0.80
C LEU A 51 -15.73 -7.57 -0.42
N CYS A 52 -14.72 -6.74 -0.70
CA CYS A 52 -13.82 -6.93 -1.84
C CYS A 52 -12.87 -8.12 -1.69
N THR A 53 -12.71 -8.66 -0.48
CA THR A 53 -11.86 -9.83 -0.21
C THR A 53 -12.62 -11.15 -0.14
N LEU A 54 -13.95 -11.11 -0.29
CA LEU A 54 -14.75 -12.34 -0.42
C LEU A 54 -14.46 -13.02 -1.75
N PRO A 55 -14.41 -14.37 -1.79
CA PRO A 55 -14.38 -15.11 -3.04
C PRO A 55 -15.58 -14.73 -3.90
N SER A 56 -15.33 -14.31 -5.14
CA SER A 56 -16.36 -13.96 -6.11
C SER A 56 -15.94 -14.47 -7.49
N ILE A 57 -16.92 -14.95 -8.26
CA ILE A 57 -16.75 -15.32 -9.67
C ILE A 57 -17.07 -14.15 -10.62
N LEU A 58 -17.34 -12.97 -10.07
CA LEU A 58 -17.62 -11.77 -10.83
C LEU A 58 -16.40 -11.38 -11.68
N ASP A 59 -16.58 -11.33 -13.00
CA ASP A 59 -15.63 -10.66 -13.87
C ASP A 59 -15.87 -9.15 -13.80
N ILE A 60 -14.81 -8.40 -13.49
CA ILE A 60 -14.86 -6.95 -13.42
C ILE A 60 -15.10 -6.37 -14.81
N ALA A 61 -14.65 -7.03 -15.88
CA ALA A 61 -14.83 -6.55 -17.25
C ALA A 61 -16.30 -6.54 -17.70
N ASP A 62 -17.13 -7.40 -17.11
CA ASP A 62 -18.56 -7.54 -17.45
C ASP A 62 -19.47 -6.59 -16.64
N LEU A 63 -18.90 -5.77 -15.76
CA LEU A 63 -19.68 -4.83 -14.96
C LEU A 63 -20.31 -3.73 -15.83
N PRO A 64 -21.56 -3.32 -15.55
CA PRO A 64 -22.18 -2.18 -16.23
C PRO A 64 -21.36 -0.89 -16.09
N GLU A 65 -21.43 -0.02 -17.09
CA GLU A 65 -20.66 1.23 -17.15
C GLU A 65 -20.80 2.10 -15.90
N GLU A 66 -22.02 2.22 -15.35
CA GLU A 66 -22.26 2.96 -14.10
C GLU A 66 -21.47 2.38 -12.91
N VAL A 67 -21.36 1.06 -12.83
CA VAL A 67 -20.61 0.36 -11.78
C VAL A 67 -19.10 0.55 -11.98
N GLN A 68 -18.62 0.59 -13.23
CA GLN A 68 -17.23 0.89 -13.54
C GLN A 68 -16.85 2.31 -13.09
N VAL A 69 -17.68 3.30 -13.40
CA VAL A 69 -17.48 4.70 -12.96
C VAL A 69 -17.46 4.80 -11.44
N MET A 70 -18.36 4.09 -10.75
CA MET A 70 -18.37 4.00 -9.29
C MET A 70 -17.08 3.36 -8.76
N ARG A 71 -16.61 2.27 -9.38
CA ARG A 71 -15.35 1.58 -9.02
C ARG A 71 -14.15 2.50 -9.16
N GLU A 72 -14.02 3.23 -10.27
CA GLU A 72 -12.94 4.22 -10.46
C GLU A 72 -12.97 5.31 -9.38
N SER A 73 -14.16 5.77 -9.02
CA SER A 73 -14.33 6.72 -7.93
C SER A 73 -13.88 6.12 -6.59
N LEU A 74 -14.26 4.88 -6.27
CA LEU A 74 -13.81 4.17 -5.08
C LEU A 74 -12.30 4.01 -5.03
N ILE A 75 -11.65 3.68 -6.15
CA ILE A 75 -10.19 3.55 -6.22
C ILE A 75 -9.52 4.86 -5.80
N LYS A 76 -9.96 6.00 -6.35
CA LYS A 76 -9.44 7.33 -6.00
C LYS A 76 -9.69 7.67 -4.53
N LEU A 77 -10.87 7.35 -4.00
CA LEU A 77 -11.22 7.56 -2.59
C LEU A 77 -10.39 6.71 -1.65
N CYS A 78 -10.18 5.43 -1.98
CA CYS A 78 -9.31 4.52 -1.23
C CYS A 78 -7.88 5.06 -1.22
N GLY A 79 -7.36 5.49 -2.37
CA GLY A 79 -6.01 6.03 -2.45
C GLY A 79 -5.83 7.28 -1.58
N LYS A 80 -6.77 8.21 -1.65
CA LYS A 80 -6.75 9.41 -0.78
C LYS A 80 -6.84 9.06 0.70
N ALA A 81 -7.72 8.13 1.08
CA ALA A 81 -7.87 7.72 2.47
C ALA A 81 -6.61 7.02 3.00
N GLU A 82 -6.00 6.14 2.20
CA GLU A 82 -4.76 5.45 2.55
C GLU A 82 -3.60 6.43 2.74
N GLY A 83 -3.42 7.39 1.81
CA GLY A 83 -2.37 8.41 1.95
C GLY A 83 -2.55 9.28 3.20
N LEU A 84 -3.78 9.60 3.58
CA LEU A 84 -4.06 10.32 4.83
C LEU A 84 -3.78 9.46 6.07
N LEU A 85 -4.11 8.17 6.02
CA LEU A 85 -3.81 7.22 7.09
C LEU A 85 -2.30 7.07 7.28
N GLU A 86 -1.56 6.83 6.19
CA GLU A 86 -0.11 6.76 6.19
C GLU A 86 0.51 8.04 6.74
N LEU A 87 0.03 9.22 6.32
CA LEU A 87 0.55 10.49 6.80
C LEU A 87 0.33 10.69 8.31
N GLU A 88 -0.88 10.43 8.81
CA GLU A 88 -1.15 10.58 10.25
C GLU A 88 -0.30 9.61 11.10
N PHE A 89 -0.15 8.37 10.64
CA PHE A 89 0.72 7.40 11.32
C PHE A 89 2.20 7.76 11.22
N ALA A 90 2.66 8.25 10.07
CA ALA A 90 4.04 8.68 9.88
C ALA A 90 4.40 9.85 10.79
N ILE A 91 3.50 10.85 10.90
CA ILE A 91 3.66 11.99 11.82
C ILE A 91 3.70 11.50 13.27
N PHE A 92 2.80 10.60 13.66
CA PHE A 92 2.79 10.01 15.00
C PHE A 92 4.10 9.25 15.29
N LEU A 93 4.57 8.43 14.35
CA LEU A 93 5.79 7.65 14.51
C LEU A 93 7.04 8.54 14.57
N ALA A 94 7.10 9.61 13.78
CA ALA A 94 8.20 10.56 13.81
C ALA A 94 8.35 11.28 15.18
N GLN A 95 7.29 11.29 16.00
CA GLN A 95 7.28 11.93 17.33
C GLN A 95 7.68 10.99 18.48
N ILE A 96 7.78 9.68 18.25
CA ILE A 96 8.12 8.71 19.29
C ILE A 96 9.60 8.29 19.22
N PRO A 97 10.23 7.89 20.33
CA PRO A 97 11.59 7.36 20.32
C PRO A 97 11.69 6.07 19.49
N LEU A 98 12.77 5.94 18.72
CA LEU A 98 13.03 4.78 17.85
C LEU A 98 11.84 4.43 16.93
N PRO A 99 11.39 5.34 16.03
CA PRO A 99 10.23 5.14 15.15
C PRO A 99 10.22 3.79 14.41
N LEU A 100 11.37 3.35 13.92
CA LEU A 100 11.53 2.10 13.16
C LEU A 100 11.25 0.83 13.98
N ASN A 101 11.40 0.88 15.31
CA ASN A 101 11.05 -0.24 16.18
C ASN A 101 9.55 -0.34 16.45
N ASN A 102 8.77 0.67 16.04
CA ASN A 102 7.36 0.82 16.33
C ASN A 102 6.49 0.79 15.06
N LEU A 103 7.05 0.37 13.92
CA LEU A 103 6.30 0.25 12.66
C LEU A 103 5.08 -0.70 12.78
N ASN A 104 5.12 -1.64 13.73
CA ASN A 104 4.02 -2.56 14.04
C ASN A 104 2.77 -1.88 14.62
N LEU A 105 2.84 -0.60 14.99
CA LEU A 105 1.67 0.18 15.39
C LEU A 105 0.77 0.53 14.20
N PHE A 106 1.28 0.48 12.96
CA PHE A 106 0.46 0.68 11.78
C PHE A 106 -0.51 -0.51 11.60
N PRO A 107 -1.85 -0.28 11.42
CA PRO A 107 -2.89 -1.32 11.47
C PRO A 107 -2.72 -2.53 10.54
N TYR A 108 -1.87 -2.42 9.51
CA TYR A 108 -1.60 -3.49 8.55
C TYR A 108 -0.11 -3.79 8.34
N TYR A 109 0.76 -3.40 9.28
CA TYR A 109 2.21 -3.63 9.14
C TYR A 109 2.56 -5.09 8.81
N GLY A 110 1.87 -6.05 9.45
CA GLY A 110 2.07 -7.47 9.18
C GLY A 110 1.79 -7.88 7.73
N ASN A 111 0.90 -7.17 7.02
CA ASN A 111 0.65 -7.40 5.59
C ASN A 111 1.83 -6.93 4.76
N TYR A 112 2.40 -5.76 5.06
CA TYR A 112 3.60 -5.26 4.38
C TYR A 112 4.81 -6.17 4.60
N VAL A 113 4.99 -6.71 5.81
CA VAL A 113 6.05 -7.70 6.07
C VAL A 113 5.91 -8.92 5.17
N LYS A 114 4.69 -9.45 5.04
CA LYS A 114 4.42 -10.61 4.17
C LYS A 114 4.64 -10.27 2.70
N LEU A 115 4.09 -9.15 2.22
CA LEU A 115 4.20 -8.71 0.83
C LEU A 115 5.65 -8.42 0.42
N ALA A 116 6.37 -7.60 1.18
CA ALA A 116 7.77 -7.30 0.90
C ALA A 116 8.67 -8.55 0.95
N THR A 117 8.36 -9.51 1.84
CA THR A 117 9.07 -10.80 1.87
C THR A 117 8.80 -11.62 0.61
N LEU A 118 7.55 -11.63 0.12
CA LEU A 118 7.19 -12.30 -1.12
C LEU A 118 7.86 -11.65 -2.32
N GLU A 119 7.83 -10.32 -2.43
CA GLU A 119 8.49 -9.55 -3.48
C GLU A 119 9.99 -9.83 -3.50
N TYR A 120 10.66 -9.77 -2.34
CA TYR A 120 12.08 -10.10 -2.22
C TYR A 120 12.38 -11.52 -2.68
N LYS A 121 11.53 -12.49 -2.29
CA LYS A 121 11.69 -13.89 -2.70
C LYS A 121 11.58 -14.02 -4.23
N ILE A 122 10.55 -13.44 -4.84
CA ILE A 122 10.36 -13.46 -6.30
C ILE A 122 11.57 -12.87 -7.01
N LEU A 123 12.06 -11.71 -6.56
CA LEU A 123 13.24 -11.07 -7.13
C LEU A 123 14.47 -11.97 -7.05
N ARG A 124 14.73 -12.55 -5.88
CA ARG A 124 15.87 -13.43 -5.66
C ARG A 124 15.78 -14.71 -6.49
N ASP A 125 14.60 -15.31 -6.57
CA ASP A 125 14.34 -16.53 -7.34
C ASP A 125 14.50 -16.28 -8.86
N ASN A 126 14.36 -15.03 -9.31
CA ASN A 126 14.60 -14.58 -10.68
C ASN A 126 16.00 -13.97 -10.90
N GLY A 127 16.97 -14.26 -10.02
CA GLY A 127 18.38 -13.89 -10.20
C GLY A 127 18.76 -12.47 -9.77
N VAL A 128 17.83 -11.68 -9.22
CA VAL A 128 18.13 -10.38 -8.61
C VAL A 128 18.65 -10.62 -7.20
N VAL A 129 19.95 -10.90 -7.09
CA VAL A 129 20.62 -11.15 -5.81
C VAL A 129 21.35 -9.89 -5.35
N GLN A 130 20.93 -9.33 -4.21
CA GLN A 130 21.54 -8.17 -3.56
C GLN A 130 21.73 -6.95 -4.49
N PRO A 131 20.64 -6.34 -4.98
CA PRO A 131 20.75 -5.13 -5.78
C PRO A 131 21.49 -4.03 -4.99
N LYS A 132 22.41 -3.31 -5.63
CA LYS A 132 23.15 -2.23 -4.95
C LYS A 132 22.26 -1.00 -4.72
N LYS A 133 21.34 -0.76 -5.65
CA LYS A 133 20.48 0.42 -5.67
C LYS A 133 19.06 0.08 -6.14
N VAL A 134 18.06 0.50 -5.37
CA VAL A 134 16.63 0.28 -5.65
C VAL A 134 15.90 1.60 -5.56
N ALA A 135 15.06 1.90 -6.54
CA ALA A 135 14.15 3.04 -6.51
C ALA A 135 12.73 2.58 -6.15
N PHE A 136 12.08 3.31 -5.25
CA PHE A 136 10.65 3.20 -4.95
C PHE A 136 9.94 4.45 -5.48
N VAL A 137 8.93 4.29 -6.31
CA VAL A 137 8.14 5.39 -6.89
C VAL A 137 6.77 5.42 -6.24
N GLY A 138 6.35 6.59 -5.76
CA GLY A 138 5.13 6.74 -4.98
C GLY A 138 5.31 6.14 -3.59
N SER A 139 6.42 6.46 -2.93
CA SER A 139 6.77 5.85 -1.65
C SER A 139 5.89 6.30 -0.48
N GLY A 140 5.23 7.45 -0.61
CA GLY A 140 4.37 8.01 0.42
C GLY A 140 5.12 8.46 1.68
N PRO A 141 4.39 9.00 2.67
CA PRO A 141 4.94 9.43 3.96
C PRO A 141 5.37 8.24 4.84
N MET A 142 4.84 7.04 4.54
CA MET A 142 5.05 5.82 5.32
C MET A 142 5.56 4.69 4.40
N PRO A 143 6.81 4.73 3.93
CA PRO A 143 7.34 3.82 2.91
C PRO A 143 7.67 2.42 3.48
N LEU A 144 6.64 1.71 3.97
CA LEU A 144 6.75 0.46 4.73
C LEU A 144 7.47 -0.64 3.95
N THR A 145 7.22 -0.75 2.64
CA THR A 145 7.88 -1.77 1.81
C THR A 145 9.38 -1.56 1.77
N SER A 146 9.85 -0.33 1.54
CA SER A 146 11.28 -0.06 1.51
C SER A 146 11.91 -0.16 2.91
N PHE A 147 11.20 0.20 3.98
CA PHE A 147 11.64 -0.05 5.36
C PHE A 147 11.85 -1.54 5.65
N VAL A 148 10.86 -2.38 5.32
CA VAL A 148 10.93 -3.83 5.54
C VAL A 148 12.06 -4.45 4.74
N LEU A 149 12.19 -4.10 3.46
CA LEU A 149 13.28 -4.60 2.62
C LEU A 149 14.65 -4.16 3.15
N ALA A 150 14.84 -2.87 3.45
CA ALA A 150 16.11 -2.34 3.94
C ALA A 150 16.52 -2.94 5.29
N THR A 151 15.55 -3.25 6.14
CA THR A 151 15.79 -3.77 7.50
C THR A 151 16.02 -5.28 7.51
N HIS A 152 15.22 -6.04 6.75
CA HIS A 152 15.19 -7.50 6.88
C HIS A 152 15.87 -8.26 5.75
N HIS A 153 15.85 -7.75 4.51
CA HIS A 153 16.18 -8.55 3.32
C HIS A 153 17.37 -8.01 2.52
N MET A 154 17.50 -6.70 2.40
CA MET A 154 18.41 -5.97 1.50
C MET A 154 19.30 -5.00 2.30
N LYS A 155 19.98 -5.55 3.32
CA LYS A 155 20.70 -4.75 4.35
C LYS A 155 21.86 -3.90 3.81
N SER A 156 22.43 -4.27 2.65
CA SER A 156 23.52 -3.55 1.99
C SER A 156 23.06 -2.68 0.82
N THR A 157 21.75 -2.64 0.54
CA THR A 157 21.18 -1.92 -0.60
C THR A 157 20.90 -0.46 -0.24
N CYS A 158 21.14 0.44 -1.19
CA CYS A 158 20.69 1.82 -1.12
C CYS A 158 19.29 1.95 -1.74
N PHE A 159 18.41 2.70 -1.07
CA PHE A 159 17.03 2.92 -1.44
C PHE A 159 16.80 4.38 -1.78
N ASP A 160 16.25 4.63 -2.95
CA ASP A 160 15.81 5.94 -3.38
C ASP A 160 14.29 5.96 -3.46
N ASN A 161 13.68 6.55 -2.45
CA ASN A 161 12.24 6.70 -2.32
C ASN A 161 11.83 8.02 -2.97
N PHE A 162 10.97 7.94 -3.97
CA PHE A 162 10.48 9.07 -4.73
C PHE A 162 9.01 9.30 -4.40
N ASP A 163 8.69 10.55 -4.12
CA ASP A 163 7.33 11.03 -4.03
C ASP A 163 7.25 12.44 -4.63
N ILE A 164 6.09 12.81 -5.16
CA ILE A 164 5.86 14.17 -5.66
C ILE A 164 5.54 15.13 -4.51
N ASP A 165 5.03 14.62 -3.38
CA ASP A 165 4.73 15.39 -2.19
C ASP A 165 5.98 15.54 -1.30
N GLU A 166 6.47 16.76 -1.17
CA GLU A 166 7.60 17.08 -0.31
C GLU A 166 7.33 16.77 1.16
N SER A 167 6.09 17.00 1.61
CA SER A 167 5.72 16.76 3.01
C SER A 167 5.80 15.28 3.35
N ALA A 168 5.43 14.41 2.42
CA ALA A 168 5.55 12.96 2.57
C ALA A 168 7.02 12.54 2.75
N ASN A 169 7.91 13.00 1.86
CA ASN A 169 9.34 12.72 1.94
C ASN A 169 9.98 13.24 3.24
N ASN A 170 9.58 14.42 3.71
CA ASN A 170 10.11 15.01 4.93
C ASN A 170 9.75 14.18 6.17
N VAL A 171 8.50 13.71 6.28
CA VAL A 171 8.09 12.87 7.41
C VAL A 171 8.76 11.49 7.33
N ALA A 172 8.86 10.88 6.14
CA ALA A 172 9.55 9.61 5.95
C ALA A 172 11.04 9.68 6.35
N LEU A 173 11.71 10.80 6.02
CA LEU A 173 13.09 11.07 6.44
C LEU A 173 13.22 11.14 7.97
N GLN A 174 12.28 11.80 8.66
CA GLN A 174 12.29 11.89 10.12
C GLN A 174 12.22 10.51 10.78
N ILE A 175 11.42 9.58 10.24
CA ILE A 175 11.30 8.21 10.76
C ILE A 175 12.66 7.49 10.76
N VAL A 176 13.43 7.60 9.67
CA VAL A 176 14.74 6.92 9.56
C VAL A 176 15.89 7.65 10.25
N SER A 177 15.74 8.96 10.55
CA SER A 177 16.82 9.79 11.11
C SER A 177 17.37 9.29 12.46
N SER A 178 16.60 8.46 13.17
CA SER A 178 17.03 7.82 14.42
C SER A 178 17.95 6.61 14.23
N ASP A 179 18.10 6.10 13.00
CA ASP A 179 18.94 4.96 12.65
C ASP A 179 20.02 5.39 11.63
N ALA A 180 21.25 5.55 12.11
CA ALA A 180 22.36 6.06 11.32
C ALA A 180 22.70 5.20 10.10
N GLU A 181 22.40 3.90 10.11
CA GLU A 181 22.69 3.02 8.98
C GLU A 181 21.61 3.08 7.92
N LEU A 182 20.33 3.13 8.32
CA LEU A 182 19.22 3.33 7.40
C LEU A 182 19.19 4.74 6.83
N GLU A 183 19.45 5.78 7.63
CA GLU A 183 19.55 7.17 7.16
C GLU A 183 20.61 7.34 6.05
N LYS A 184 21.74 6.66 6.17
CA LYS A 184 22.79 6.67 5.12
C LYS A 184 22.31 6.05 3.82
N ARG A 185 21.58 4.93 3.89
CA ARG A 185 21.23 4.10 2.74
C ARG A 185 19.88 4.45 2.13
N MET A 186 18.97 5.07 2.87
CA MET A 186 17.64 5.47 2.40
C MET A 186 17.63 6.97 2.10
N LYS A 187 17.26 7.32 0.87
CA LYS A 187 17.10 8.69 0.41
C LYS A 187 15.65 8.93 0.03
N PHE A 188 15.18 10.14 0.32
CA PHE A 188 13.83 10.61 0.02
C PHE A 188 13.95 11.78 -0.95
N LYS A 189 13.28 11.67 -2.09
CA LYS A 189 13.48 12.55 -3.25
C LYS A 189 12.14 13.09 -3.72
N THR A 190 11.95 14.39 -3.50
CA THR A 190 10.80 15.13 -4.03
C THR A 190 10.98 15.38 -5.51
N ARG A 191 10.39 14.53 -6.35
CA ARG A 191 10.50 14.63 -7.81
C ARG A 191 9.45 13.76 -8.48
N ASP A 192 8.90 14.24 -9.61
CA ASP A 192 8.22 13.36 -10.54
C ASP A 192 9.23 12.43 -11.24
N ILE A 193 9.05 11.12 -11.09
CA ILE A 193 9.92 10.14 -11.75
C ILE A 193 9.88 10.25 -13.28
N MET A 194 8.81 10.81 -13.84
CA MET A 194 8.67 11.07 -15.27
C MET A 194 9.70 12.08 -15.77
N GLU A 195 10.19 12.97 -14.89
CA GLU A 195 11.22 13.96 -15.19
C GLU A 195 12.65 13.49 -14.85
N ALA A 196 12.79 12.32 -14.21
CA ALA A 196 14.09 11.80 -13.81
C ALA A 196 14.88 11.25 -15.01
N LYS A 197 15.96 11.94 -15.39
CA LYS A 197 16.86 11.56 -16.50
C LYS A 197 17.84 10.42 -16.19
N GLU A 198 17.94 10.01 -14.93
CA GLU A 198 18.97 9.10 -14.40
C GLU A 198 18.45 7.67 -14.13
N ARG A 199 17.45 7.22 -14.89
CA ARG A 199 16.80 5.90 -14.65
C ARG A 199 17.77 4.71 -14.76
N SER A 200 18.86 4.85 -15.52
CA SER A 200 19.90 3.83 -15.69
C SER A 200 20.76 3.60 -14.43
N LEU A 201 20.65 4.44 -13.40
CA LEU A 201 21.39 4.28 -12.15
C LEU A 201 20.75 3.27 -11.18
N TRP A 202 19.52 2.80 -11.45
CA TRP A 202 18.79 1.89 -10.58
C TRP A 202 18.89 0.46 -11.10
N ASN A 203 19.21 -0.47 -10.21
CA ASN A 203 19.14 -1.90 -10.53
C ASN A 203 17.69 -2.39 -10.56
N MET A 204 16.78 -1.68 -9.90
CA MET A 204 15.37 -2.00 -9.81
C MET A 204 14.54 -0.74 -9.55
N ILE A 205 13.35 -0.67 -10.16
CA ILE A 205 12.32 0.33 -9.87
C ILE A 205 11.08 -0.42 -9.39
N VAL A 206 10.63 -0.13 -8.18
CA VAL A 206 9.37 -0.63 -7.62
C VAL A 206 8.40 0.54 -7.63
N SER A 207 7.32 0.44 -8.39
CA SER A 207 6.28 1.46 -8.41
C SER A 207 5.12 1.00 -7.54
N PHE A 208 4.83 1.76 -6.47
CA PHE A 208 3.58 1.62 -5.76
C PHE A 208 2.50 2.32 -6.58
N TRP A 209 1.62 1.52 -7.17
CA TRP A 209 0.40 2.01 -7.79
C TRP A 209 -0.72 1.83 -6.78
N GLN A 210 -1.17 2.92 -6.15
CA GLN A 210 -2.61 3.05 -5.92
C GLN A 210 -3.24 2.92 -7.30
N PRO A 211 -4.17 1.98 -7.51
CA PRO A 211 -4.37 1.40 -8.83
C PRO A 211 -4.71 2.50 -9.85
N LEU A 212 -3.84 2.77 -10.81
CA LEU A 212 -4.37 2.91 -12.16
C LEU A 212 -4.48 1.50 -12.73
N LEU A 213 -5.70 1.04 -12.87
CA LEU A 213 -6.03 -0.06 -13.74
C LEU A 213 -6.94 0.59 -14.77
N GLU A 214 -6.35 0.85 -15.95
CA GLU A 214 -7.09 0.94 -17.21
C GLU A 214 -8.03 -0.27 -17.35
#